data_AF-A0A740GDG6-F1
#
_entry.id   AF-A0A740GDG6-F1
#
_cell.length_a   1.000
_cell.length_b   1.000
_cell.length_c   1.000
_cell.angle_alpha   90.00
_cell.angle_beta   90.00
_cell.angle_gamma   90.00
#
_symmetry.space_group_name_H-M   'P 1'
#
loop_
_entity.id
_entity.type
_entity.pdbx_description
1 polymer ?
#
loop_
_entity_poly.entity_id
_entity_poly.type
_entity_poly.pdbx_seq_one_letter_code
_entity_poly.pdbx_strand_id
1 'polypeptide(L)'
;MKIRSQVGMVLNLDKCIGCHTCSVTCKNVWTSREGMEYAWFNNVESKPGVGFPNDWENQEKWKGGWIRKINGKLQPRMGNRALLLGKIFANPHLPGIDDYYEPFDYDYQNLHTAPEGSKHQPIARPRSLITGQRMDKITSGPNWEEILGGEFEKRAKDQNFENMQKAMYGQFENTFMMYLPRLCEHCL
;
A
#
# COMPACT_ATOMS: atom_id res chain seq x y z
N MET A 1 8.49 27.65 26.53
CA MET A 1 8.27 27.98 25.11
C MET A 1 9.55 27.70 24.35
N LYS A 2 9.55 26.74 23.42
CA LYS A 2 10.70 26.43 22.56
C LYS A 2 10.23 26.46 21.11
N ILE A 3 10.39 27.60 20.45
CA ILE A 3 9.94 27.79 19.06
C ILE A 3 10.81 26.93 18.13
N ARG A 4 10.15 26.25 17.19
CA ARG A 4 10.73 25.47 16.09
C ARG A 4 9.94 25.76 14.81
N SER A 5 10.48 25.38 13.66
CA SER A 5 9.84 25.54 12.36
C SER A 5 9.90 24.26 11.54
N GLN A 6 8.86 23.98 10.76
CA GLN A 6 8.76 22.87 9.82
C GLN A 6 7.89 23.29 8.62
N VAL A 7 8.22 22.83 7.42
CA VAL A 7 7.38 23.00 6.23
C VAL A 7 6.31 21.93 6.24
N GLY A 8 5.05 22.34 6.43
CA GLY A 8 3.89 21.45 6.32
C GLY A 8 3.39 21.30 4.89
N MET A 9 2.50 20.34 4.67
CA MET A 9 1.82 20.11 3.40
C MET A 9 0.32 19.99 3.61
N VAL A 10 -0.47 20.46 2.65
CA VAL A 10 -1.92 20.29 2.62
C VAL A 10 -2.31 19.71 1.26
N LEU A 11 -3.08 18.63 1.27
CA LEU A 11 -3.63 18.00 0.07
C LEU A 11 -5.13 18.24 0.03
N ASN A 12 -5.61 19.00 -0.94
CA ASN A 12 -7.04 19.24 -1.12
C ASN A 12 -7.69 18.04 -1.81
N LEU A 13 -8.39 17.20 -1.04
CA LEU A 13 -9.02 15.98 -1.54
C LEU A 13 -10.22 16.23 -2.46
N ASP A 14 -10.89 17.38 -2.33
CA ASP A 14 -11.98 17.81 -3.24
C ASP A 14 -11.48 18.01 -4.68
N LYS A 15 -10.21 18.41 -4.82
CA LYS A 15 -9.54 18.58 -6.12
C LYS A 15 -8.72 17.36 -6.54
N CYS A 16 -8.72 16.29 -5.76
CA CYS A 16 -7.93 15.11 -6.08
C CYS A 16 -8.61 14.31 -7.18
N ILE A 17 -7.87 14.05 -8.27
CA ILE A 17 -8.35 13.29 -9.42
C ILE A 17 -7.79 11.88 -9.48
N GLY A 18 -7.02 11.45 -8.47
CA GLY A 18 -6.49 10.09 -8.42
C GLY A 18 -5.59 9.70 -9.59
N CYS A 19 -4.80 10.61 -10.16
CA CYS A 19 -4.04 10.35 -11.39
C CYS A 19 -2.68 9.64 -11.19
N HIS A 20 -2.28 9.38 -9.94
CA HIS A 20 -1.00 8.74 -9.58
C HIS A 20 0.29 9.41 -10.09
N THR A 21 0.23 10.63 -10.65
CA THR A 21 1.41 11.35 -11.16
C THR A 21 2.44 11.61 -10.04
N CYS A 22 1.97 11.93 -8.84
CA CYS A 22 2.80 12.09 -7.64
C CYS A 22 3.55 10.78 -7.29
N SER A 23 2.92 9.63 -7.44
CA SER A 23 3.53 8.32 -7.18
C SER A 23 4.62 7.99 -8.20
N VAL A 24 4.34 8.18 -9.49
CA VAL A 24 5.29 7.85 -10.58
C VAL A 24 6.53 8.75 -10.51
N THR A 25 6.35 10.05 -10.33
CA THR A 25 7.49 10.99 -10.23
C THR A 25 8.36 10.68 -9.01
N CYS A 26 7.75 10.38 -7.86
CA CYS A 26 8.47 9.94 -6.67
C CYS A 26 9.22 8.62 -6.90
N LYS A 27 8.57 7.63 -7.51
CA LYS A 27 9.17 6.33 -7.85
C LYS A 27 10.41 6.50 -8.71
N ASN A 28 10.28 7.21 -9.84
CA ASN A 28 11.34 7.41 -10.82
C ASN A 28 12.59 8.06 -10.21
N VAL A 29 12.40 9.03 -9.32
CA VAL A 29 13.53 9.75 -8.70
C VAL A 29 14.16 8.95 -7.58
N TRP A 30 13.36 8.26 -6.74
CA TRP A 30 13.84 7.79 -5.43
C TRP A 30 13.91 6.28 -5.27
N THR A 31 12.97 5.51 -5.86
CA THR A 31 12.75 4.10 -5.52
C THR A 31 12.65 3.16 -6.72
N SER A 32 13.34 3.47 -7.82
CA SER A 32 13.48 2.58 -9.00
C SER A 32 14.63 1.56 -8.91
N ARG A 33 15.33 1.49 -7.78
CA ARG A 33 16.42 0.52 -7.55
C ARG A 33 15.88 -0.80 -7.01
N GLU A 34 16.60 -1.88 -7.31
CA GLU A 34 16.38 -3.21 -6.70
C GLU A 34 16.44 -3.13 -5.16
N GLY A 35 15.55 -3.86 -4.49
CA GLY A 35 15.27 -3.79 -3.06
C GLY A 35 14.24 -2.73 -2.66
N MET A 36 13.86 -1.81 -3.56
CA MET A 36 12.91 -0.71 -3.32
C MET A 36 11.85 -0.59 -4.43
N GLU A 37 11.88 -1.45 -5.44
CA GLU A 37 10.96 -1.47 -6.57
C GLU A 37 9.51 -1.64 -6.11
N TYR A 38 9.26 -2.39 -5.03
CA TYR A 38 7.95 -2.55 -4.41
C TYR A 38 7.53 -1.33 -3.56
N ALA A 39 8.46 -0.48 -3.15
CA ALA A 39 8.22 0.59 -2.19
C ALA A 39 7.76 1.90 -2.87
N TRP A 40 6.59 2.40 -2.47
CA TRP A 40 6.01 3.64 -2.97
C TRP A 40 5.98 4.68 -1.85
N PHE A 41 6.99 5.55 -1.78
CA PHE A 41 7.07 6.60 -0.75
C PHE A 41 5.89 7.56 -0.80
N ASN A 42 5.44 7.89 -2.02
CA ASN A 42 4.14 8.50 -2.26
C ASN A 42 3.26 7.47 -2.95
N ASN A 43 2.11 7.14 -2.36
CA ASN A 43 1.09 6.29 -2.97
C ASN A 43 -0.27 6.99 -2.94
N VAL A 44 -1.19 6.49 -3.75
CA VAL A 44 -2.58 6.98 -3.80
C VAL A 44 -3.48 5.76 -3.68
N GLU A 45 -4.51 5.87 -2.84
CA GLU A 45 -5.46 4.79 -2.58
C GLU A 45 -6.87 5.21 -2.98
N SER A 46 -7.63 4.32 -3.60
CA SER A 46 -9.08 4.49 -3.75
C SER A 46 -9.78 4.03 -2.47
N LYS A 47 -10.70 4.86 -1.99
CA LYS A 47 -11.52 4.60 -0.79
C LYS A 47 -12.99 4.47 -1.19
N PRO A 48 -13.76 3.54 -0.57
CA PRO A 48 -13.34 2.59 0.46
C PRO A 48 -12.43 1.48 -0.04
N GLY A 49 -11.42 1.11 0.76
CA GLY A 49 -10.39 0.12 0.44
C GLY A 49 -9.39 -0.08 1.59
N VAL A 50 -8.67 -1.20 1.59
CA VAL A 50 -7.70 -1.56 2.65
C VAL A 50 -6.32 -0.93 2.45
N GLY A 51 -6.01 -0.44 1.25
CA GLY A 51 -4.83 0.38 0.97
C GLY A 51 -3.51 -0.39 0.88
N PHE A 52 -2.38 0.32 1.02
CA PHE A 52 -1.04 -0.20 0.75
C PHE A 52 0.00 0.14 1.86
N PRO A 53 0.53 -0.82 2.63
CA PRO A 53 0.20 -2.25 2.61
C PRO A 53 -1.25 -2.51 3.03
N ASN A 54 -1.74 -3.71 2.72
CA ASN A 54 -3.11 -4.10 3.00
C ASN A 54 -3.45 -3.93 4.49
N ASP A 55 -4.54 -3.20 4.75
CA ASP A 55 -5.10 -2.95 6.07
C ASP A 55 -4.20 -2.09 6.97
N TRP A 56 -3.37 -1.20 6.40
CA TRP A 56 -2.37 -0.40 7.14
C TRP A 56 -2.96 0.44 8.29
N GLU A 57 -4.23 0.83 8.20
CA GLU A 57 -4.92 1.59 9.25
C GLU A 57 -5.24 0.74 10.50
N ASN A 58 -5.23 -0.58 10.39
CA ASN A 58 -5.55 -1.48 11.50
C ASN A 58 -4.40 -1.56 12.50
N GLN A 59 -4.42 -0.67 13.50
CA GLN A 59 -3.38 -0.63 14.52
C GLN A 59 -3.48 -1.77 15.53
N GLU A 60 -4.59 -2.52 15.55
CA GLU A 60 -4.65 -3.77 16.30
C GLU A 60 -3.93 -4.92 15.58
N LYS A 61 -3.81 -4.88 14.26
CA LYS A 61 -2.91 -5.76 13.50
C LYS A 61 -1.46 -5.27 13.57
N TRP A 62 -1.21 -4.04 13.13
CA TRP A 62 0.14 -3.53 12.83
C TRP A 62 0.91 -2.95 14.00
N LYS A 63 0.21 -2.66 15.11
CA LYS A 63 0.79 -2.11 16.34
C LYS A 63 1.59 -0.82 16.13
N GLY A 64 1.21 0.01 15.15
CA GLY A 64 1.78 1.34 14.90
C GLY A 64 1.29 2.41 15.88
N GLY A 65 1.99 3.54 15.88
CA GLY A 65 1.63 4.72 16.68
C GLY A 65 1.86 4.60 18.19
N TRP A 66 1.16 5.45 18.95
CA TRP A 66 1.28 5.59 20.40
C TRP A 66 -0.01 5.17 21.11
N ILE A 67 0.13 4.70 22.35
CA ILE A 67 -0.97 4.53 23.30
C ILE A 67 -0.74 5.42 24.52
N ARG A 68 -1.83 5.94 25.08
CA ARG A 68 -1.82 6.66 26.36
C ARG A 68 -2.22 5.69 27.47
N LYS A 69 -1.30 5.43 28.40
CA LYS A 69 -1.58 4.57 29.56
C LYS A 69 -2.54 5.25 30.54
N ILE A 70 -3.10 4.46 31.45
CA ILE A 70 -3.95 4.93 32.57
C ILE A 70 -3.23 6.02 33.38
N ASN A 71 -1.91 5.89 33.57
CA ASN A 71 -1.10 6.88 34.27
C ASN A 71 -0.78 8.15 33.47
N GLY A 72 -1.42 8.33 32.31
CA GLY A 72 -1.28 9.49 31.43
C GLY A 72 -0.01 9.52 30.58
N LYS A 73 0.95 8.62 30.78
CA LYS A 73 2.20 8.57 29.98
C LYS A 73 1.98 7.89 28.63
N LEU A 74 2.67 8.40 27.61
CA LEU A 74 2.72 7.77 26.28
C LEU A 74 3.64 6.55 26.28
N GLN A 75 3.28 5.57 25.46
CA GLN A 75 4.12 4.42 25.12
C GLN A 75 3.88 4.08 23.64
N PRO A 76 4.91 3.65 22.88
CA PRO A 76 4.67 3.05 21.58
C PRO A 76 3.69 1.87 21.71
N ARG A 77 2.77 1.74 20.75
CA ARG A 77 1.84 0.60 20.74
C ARG A 77 2.57 -0.74 20.63
N MET A 78 3.73 -0.75 19.97
CA MET A 78 4.63 -1.90 19.89
C MET A 78 5.17 -2.40 21.26
N GLY A 79 5.21 -1.54 22.27
CA GLY A 79 5.75 -1.84 23.60
C GLY A 79 6.63 -0.72 24.16
N ASN A 80 6.98 -0.84 25.45
CA ASN A 80 8.05 -0.02 26.04
C ASN A 80 9.43 -0.46 25.53
N ARG A 81 10.51 0.21 25.96
CA ARG A 81 11.88 -0.06 25.50
C ARG A 81 12.29 -1.54 25.63
N ALA A 82 12.02 -2.17 26.77
CA ALA A 82 12.39 -3.57 27.00
C ALA A 82 11.55 -4.54 26.13
N LEU A 83 10.25 -4.30 26.02
CA LEU A 83 9.36 -5.10 25.17
C LEU A 83 9.74 -5.00 23.69
N LEU A 84 10.15 -3.81 23.23
CA LEU A 84 10.59 -3.59 21.86
C LEU A 84 11.93 -4.30 21.59
N LEU A 85 12.90 -4.19 22.51
CA LEU A 85 14.17 -4.91 22.40
C LEU A 85 13.98 -6.43 22.38
N GLY A 86 13.03 -6.96 23.16
CA GLY A 86 12.70 -8.39 23.13
C GLY A 86 12.17 -8.90 21.79
N LYS A 87 11.75 -8.01 20.87
CA LYS A 87 11.23 -8.33 19.53
C LYS A 87 12.27 -8.13 18.41
N ILE A 88 13.52 -7.78 18.74
CA ILE A 88 14.52 -7.36 17.74
C ILE A 88 14.93 -8.48 16.76
N PHE A 89 14.98 -9.73 17.22
CA PHE A 89 15.45 -10.85 16.38
C PHE A 89 14.41 -11.29 15.35
N ALA A 90 13.14 -11.07 15.63
CA ALA A 90 12.04 -11.33 14.72
C ALA A 90 10.86 -10.43 15.13
N ASN A 91 10.64 -9.33 14.41
CA ASN A 91 9.54 -8.43 14.72
C ASN A 91 8.20 -9.11 14.38
N PRO A 92 7.35 -9.43 15.37
CA PRO A 92 6.12 -10.21 15.15
C PRO A 92 4.98 -9.40 14.49
N HIS A 93 5.19 -8.11 14.25
CA HIS A 93 4.20 -7.21 13.66
C HIS A 93 4.71 -6.60 12.33
N LEU A 94 5.81 -7.12 11.80
CA LEU A 94 6.39 -6.64 10.55
C LEU A 94 5.48 -7.07 9.38
N PRO A 95 5.02 -6.14 8.52
CA PRO A 95 4.35 -6.52 7.27
C PRO A 95 5.30 -7.33 6.38
N GLY A 96 4.80 -8.45 5.86
CA GLY A 96 5.51 -9.27 4.88
C GLY A 96 5.40 -8.66 3.49
N ILE A 97 6.15 -9.21 2.52
CA ILE A 97 6.09 -8.72 1.14
C ILE A 97 4.68 -8.87 0.53
N ASP A 98 3.95 -9.92 0.91
CA ASP A 98 2.59 -10.19 0.41
C ASP A 98 1.53 -9.24 1.00
N ASP A 99 1.83 -8.55 2.10
CA ASP A 99 0.99 -7.45 2.57
C ASP A 99 1.15 -6.21 1.68
N TYR A 100 2.25 -6.11 0.92
CA TYR A 100 2.44 -5.14 -0.15
C TYR A 100 2.02 -5.79 -1.49
N TYR A 101 2.99 -6.31 -2.24
CA TYR A 101 2.84 -7.14 -3.42
C TYR A 101 4.21 -7.74 -3.77
N GLU A 102 4.22 -8.89 -4.44
CA GLU A 102 5.44 -9.39 -5.09
C GLU A 102 5.75 -8.51 -6.31
N PRO A 103 6.87 -7.75 -6.33
CA PRO A 103 7.21 -6.94 -7.48
C PRO A 103 7.50 -7.84 -8.68
N PHE A 104 6.99 -7.43 -9.84
CA PHE A 104 7.04 -8.21 -11.07
C PHE A 104 7.49 -7.36 -12.25
N ASP A 105 7.97 -8.06 -13.27
CA ASP A 105 8.31 -7.54 -14.58
C ASP A 105 7.83 -8.54 -15.65
N TYR A 106 8.06 -8.25 -16.93
CA TYR A 106 7.66 -9.11 -18.03
C TYR A 106 8.83 -9.48 -18.92
N ASP A 107 8.77 -10.68 -19.49
CA ASP A 107 9.79 -11.14 -20.44
C ASP A 107 9.54 -10.55 -21.83
N TYR A 108 9.64 -9.22 -21.96
CA TYR A 108 9.41 -8.49 -23.21
C TYR A 108 10.27 -9.01 -24.37
N GLN A 109 11.50 -9.44 -24.09
CA GLN A 109 12.42 -9.98 -25.10
C GLN A 109 11.85 -11.21 -25.84
N ASN A 110 10.95 -11.98 -25.23
CA ASN A 110 10.29 -13.09 -25.91
C ASN A 110 9.50 -12.63 -27.16
N LEU A 111 9.02 -11.39 -27.20
CA LEU A 111 8.34 -10.82 -28.36
C LEU A 111 9.31 -10.53 -29.53
N HIS A 112 10.60 -10.37 -29.23
CA HIS A 112 11.64 -10.03 -30.21
C HIS A 112 12.41 -11.27 -30.68
N THR A 113 12.63 -12.22 -29.78
CA THR A 113 13.51 -13.38 -30.01
C THR A 113 12.75 -14.68 -30.23
N ALA A 114 11.42 -14.64 -30.37
CA ALA A 114 10.62 -15.84 -30.65
C ALA A 114 11.12 -16.55 -31.93
N PRO A 115 11.36 -17.87 -31.89
CA PRO A 115 11.83 -18.59 -33.06
C PRO A 115 10.86 -18.51 -34.24
N GLU A 116 11.41 -18.47 -35.46
CA GLU A 116 10.64 -18.64 -36.69
C GLU A 116 9.86 -19.97 -36.64
N GLY A 117 8.61 -19.94 -37.10
CA GLY A 117 7.74 -21.12 -37.06
C GLY A 117 7.12 -21.43 -35.69
N SER A 118 7.18 -20.51 -34.72
CA SER A 118 6.45 -20.63 -33.45
C SER A 118 4.97 -20.95 -33.67
N LYS A 119 4.47 -22.02 -33.04
CA LYS A 119 3.10 -22.54 -33.24
C LYS A 119 2.00 -21.57 -32.79
N HIS A 120 2.32 -20.72 -31.83
CA HIS A 120 1.40 -19.76 -31.23
C HIS A 120 2.06 -18.39 -31.16
N GLN A 121 1.25 -17.35 -31.11
CA GLN A 121 1.72 -15.97 -30.96
C GLN A 121 2.58 -15.84 -29.70
N PRO A 122 3.79 -15.25 -29.78
CA PRO A 122 4.62 -15.02 -28.61
C PRO A 122 3.98 -13.97 -27.70
N ILE A 123 4.14 -14.14 -26.39
CA ILE A 123 3.62 -13.24 -25.36
C ILE A 123 4.70 -12.95 -24.32
N ALA A 124 4.68 -11.77 -23.72
CA ALA A 124 5.52 -11.43 -22.57
C ALA A 124 4.80 -11.86 -21.29
N ARG A 125 5.27 -12.94 -20.67
CA ARG A 125 4.69 -13.47 -19.42
C ARG A 125 5.35 -12.80 -18.20
N PRO A 126 4.65 -12.72 -17.04
CA PRO A 126 5.19 -12.09 -15.85
C PRO A 126 6.30 -12.93 -15.21
N ARG A 127 7.25 -12.26 -14.59
CA ARG A 127 8.39 -12.82 -13.86
C ARG A 127 8.57 -12.05 -12.55
N SER A 128 8.85 -12.79 -11.47
CA SER A 128 9.14 -12.20 -10.17
C SER A 128 10.44 -11.42 -10.20
N LEU A 129 10.45 -10.21 -9.62
CA LEU A 129 11.67 -9.44 -9.37
C LEU A 129 12.39 -9.90 -8.10
N ILE A 130 11.75 -10.71 -7.24
CA ILE A 130 12.38 -11.30 -6.05
C ILE A 130 13.13 -12.58 -6.40
N THR A 131 12.48 -13.48 -7.14
CA THR A 131 13.01 -14.84 -7.38
C THR A 131 13.54 -15.05 -8.80
N GLY A 132 13.22 -14.14 -9.73
CA GLY A 132 13.50 -14.32 -11.16
C GLY A 132 12.65 -15.40 -11.82
N GLN A 133 11.76 -16.07 -11.09
CA GLN A 133 10.96 -17.19 -11.60
C GLN A 133 9.73 -16.71 -12.38
N ARG A 134 9.22 -17.59 -13.24
CA ARG A 134 7.94 -17.40 -13.93
C ARG A 134 6.83 -17.28 -12.88
N MET A 135 6.01 -16.25 -13.00
CA MET A 135 4.74 -16.17 -12.28
C MET A 135 3.62 -16.74 -13.16
N ASP A 136 2.77 -17.58 -12.57
CA ASP A 136 1.60 -18.10 -13.29
C ASP A 136 0.54 -17.02 -13.46
N LYS A 137 0.33 -16.18 -12.44
CA LYS A 137 -0.59 -15.04 -12.47
C LYS A 137 -0.12 -13.96 -11.49
N ILE A 138 -0.28 -12.70 -11.87
CA ILE A 138 -0.20 -11.58 -10.92
C ILE A 138 -1.50 -11.54 -10.12
N THR A 139 -1.41 -11.54 -8.80
CA THR A 139 -2.57 -11.62 -7.88
C THR A 139 -2.75 -10.39 -7.00
N SER A 140 -1.76 -9.49 -6.96
CA SER A 140 -1.80 -8.25 -6.20
C SER A 140 -0.91 -7.18 -6.84
N GLY A 141 -1.07 -5.94 -6.38
CA GLY A 141 -0.30 -4.79 -6.80
C GLY A 141 -0.52 -3.61 -5.84
N PRO A 142 0.29 -2.55 -5.93
CA PRO A 142 0.25 -1.42 -4.98
C PRO A 142 -1.01 -0.55 -5.12
N ASN A 143 -1.80 -0.75 -6.18
CA ASN A 143 -3.04 -0.03 -6.47
C ASN A 143 -4.17 -1.00 -6.87
N TRP A 144 -4.22 -2.20 -6.27
CA TRP A 144 -5.12 -3.27 -6.70
C TRP A 144 -6.62 -2.94 -6.57
N GLU A 145 -6.97 -2.01 -5.67
CA GLU A 145 -8.35 -1.59 -5.37
C GLU A 145 -8.78 -0.32 -6.14
N GLU A 146 -8.01 0.11 -7.14
CA GLU A 146 -8.26 1.32 -7.93
C GLU A 146 -9.69 1.35 -8.51
N ILE A 147 -10.35 2.51 -8.42
CA ILE A 147 -11.70 2.75 -9.00
C ILE A 147 -12.68 1.66 -8.55
N LEU A 148 -12.65 1.36 -7.25
CA LEU A 148 -13.50 0.36 -6.60
C LEU A 148 -13.26 -1.08 -7.12
N GLY A 149 -12.04 -1.39 -7.56
CA GLY A 149 -11.63 -2.72 -7.98
C GLY A 149 -11.86 -3.78 -6.90
N GLY A 150 -12.67 -4.78 -7.21
CA GLY A 150 -13.05 -5.86 -6.30
C GLY A 150 -14.43 -5.68 -5.65
N GLU A 151 -14.94 -6.79 -5.09
CA GLU A 151 -16.26 -6.83 -4.45
C GLU A 151 -16.35 -5.85 -3.27
N PHE A 152 -17.52 -5.23 -3.10
CA PHE A 152 -17.76 -4.31 -1.98
C PHE A 152 -17.50 -4.96 -0.63
N GLU A 153 -17.82 -6.24 -0.44
CA GLU A 153 -17.57 -6.95 0.82
C GLU A 153 -16.07 -6.94 1.22
N LYS A 154 -15.17 -7.04 0.24
CA LYS A 154 -13.72 -7.01 0.47
C LYS A 154 -13.26 -5.59 0.79
N ARG A 155 -13.67 -4.62 -0.02
CA ARG A 155 -13.32 -3.20 0.16
C ARG A 155 -13.93 -2.59 1.41
N ALA A 156 -15.11 -3.04 1.82
CA ALA A 156 -15.80 -2.59 3.03
C ALA A 156 -15.12 -3.06 4.33
N LYS A 157 -14.04 -3.85 4.24
CA LYS A 157 -13.13 -4.12 5.37
C LYS A 157 -12.23 -2.94 5.72
N ASP A 158 -12.28 -1.85 4.93
CA ASP A 158 -11.75 -0.55 5.28
C ASP A 158 -12.03 -0.20 6.75
N GLN A 159 -10.98 0.10 7.51
CA GLN A 159 -11.07 0.42 8.94
C GLN A 159 -11.95 1.65 9.20
N ASN A 160 -12.08 2.54 8.21
CA ASN A 160 -12.92 3.73 8.33
C ASN A 160 -14.43 3.38 8.43
N PHE A 161 -14.83 2.12 8.18
CA PHE A 161 -16.20 1.64 8.34
C PHE A 161 -16.51 0.94 9.68
N GLU A 162 -15.57 0.80 10.62
CA GLU A 162 -15.70 -0.06 11.82
C GLU A 162 -16.98 0.17 12.65
N ASN A 163 -17.53 1.40 12.65
CA ASN A 163 -18.73 1.76 13.41
C ASN A 163 -19.87 2.31 12.52
N MET A 164 -19.90 1.90 11.24
CA MET A 164 -20.88 2.38 10.26
C MET A 164 -21.77 1.24 9.74
N GLN A 165 -23.06 1.53 9.56
CA GLN A 165 -23.97 0.65 8.82
C GLN A 165 -23.68 0.77 7.31
N LYS A 166 -22.73 -0.02 6.83
CA LYS A 166 -22.19 0.11 5.47
C LYS A 166 -22.99 -0.59 4.37
N ALA A 167 -24.05 -1.33 4.71
CA ALA A 167 -24.82 -2.14 3.76
C ALA A 167 -25.39 -1.32 2.59
N MET A 168 -25.86 -0.09 2.86
CA MET A 168 -26.42 0.78 1.82
C MET A 168 -25.41 1.15 0.72
N TYR A 169 -24.12 1.26 1.05
CA TYR A 169 -23.07 1.63 0.09
C TYR A 169 -22.63 0.48 -0.82
N GLY A 170 -23.17 -0.72 -0.61
CA GLY A 170 -23.06 -1.83 -1.56
C GLY A 170 -24.09 -1.77 -2.69
N GLN A 171 -25.06 -0.84 -2.62
CA GLN A 171 -26.06 -0.63 -3.67
C GLN A 171 -25.51 0.29 -4.75
N PHE A 172 -25.83 -0.01 -6.02
CA PHE A 172 -25.31 0.73 -7.16
C PHE A 172 -25.58 2.24 -7.06
N GLU A 173 -26.80 2.62 -6.69
CA GLU A 173 -27.25 4.02 -6.60
C GLU A 173 -26.54 4.81 -5.49
N ASN A 174 -26.00 4.12 -4.48
CA ASN A 174 -25.30 4.71 -3.34
C ASN A 174 -23.78 4.52 -3.44
N THR A 175 -23.28 4.13 -4.62
CA THR A 175 -21.85 3.96 -4.87
C THR A 175 -21.14 5.29 -4.68
N PHE A 176 -20.08 5.29 -3.88
CA PHE A 176 -19.17 6.42 -3.76
C PHE A 176 -17.73 5.94 -3.82
N MET A 177 -16.85 6.85 -4.24
CA MET A 177 -15.42 6.66 -4.15
C MET A 177 -14.72 7.99 -3.89
N MET A 178 -13.55 7.94 -3.28
CA MET A 178 -12.63 9.08 -3.18
C MET A 178 -11.18 8.62 -3.30
N TYR A 179 -10.27 9.56 -3.48
CA TYR A 179 -8.84 9.29 -3.55
C TYR A 179 -8.12 9.82 -2.32
N LEU A 180 -7.18 9.02 -1.81
CA LEU A 180 -6.31 9.35 -0.69
C LEU A 180 -4.84 9.29 -1.14
N PRO A 181 -4.29 10.40 -1.69
CA PRO A 181 -2.85 10.54 -1.87
C PRO A 181 -2.17 10.74 -0.51
N ARG A 182 -1.10 10.00 -0.24
CA ARG A 182 -0.36 10.12 1.02
C ARG A 182 1.14 9.84 0.87
N LEU A 183 1.89 10.36 1.83
CA LEU A 183 3.33 10.21 1.99
C LEU A 183 3.68 10.18 3.49
N CYS A 184 4.96 10.30 3.85
CA CYS A 184 5.34 10.42 5.25
C CYS A 184 4.76 11.71 5.88
N GLU A 185 4.11 11.60 7.04
CA GLU A 185 3.55 12.77 7.75
C GLU A 185 4.60 13.66 8.42
N HIS A 186 5.87 13.22 8.48
CA HIS A 186 6.96 13.94 9.13
C HIS A 186 6.57 14.46 10.53
N CYS A 187 6.08 13.57 11.40
CA CYS A 187 5.57 13.88 12.74
C CYS A 187 6.56 14.69 13.62
N LEU A 188 6.03 15.44 14.59
CA LEU A 188 6.78 16.28 15.54
C LEU A 188 7.51 15.53 16.67
#